data_AF-A0A0C9YE30-F1
#
_entry.id   AF-A0A0C9YE30-F1
#
_cell.length_a   1.000
_cell.length_b   1.000
_cell.length_c   1.000
_cell.angle_alpha   90.00
_cell.angle_beta   90.00
_cell.angle_gamma   90.00
#
_symmetry.space_group_name_H-M   'P 1'
#
loop_
_entity.id
_entity.type
_entity.pdbx_description
1 polymer ?
#
loop_
_entity_poly.entity_id
_entity_poly.type
_entity_poly.pdbx_seq_one_letter_code
_entity_poly.pdbx_strand_id
1 'polypeptide(L)'
;VSRIALECNEQMCDEYQLAVSEEFSPSQLVFVDESACSRVTLRRPMAWSHSGTRAHRQEHFVWGKWYSVLPTISLDGILHLDIQDCAYTAVSFNQFIDVLLNNMNPFPQNNSVIVMDNVSIHKSPELKHMI
;
A
#
# COMPACT_ATOMS: atom_id res chain seq x y z
N VAL A 1 17.89 14.71 -0.69
CA VAL A 1 18.64 13.50 -0.30
C VAL A 1 17.64 12.59 0.37
N SER A 2 17.21 11.50 -0.28
CA SER A 2 16.39 10.49 0.39
C SER A 2 17.23 9.89 1.51
N ARG A 3 16.66 9.77 2.70
CA ARG A 3 17.32 9.02 3.78
C ARG A 3 17.24 7.56 3.39
N ILE A 4 18.38 6.90 3.26
CA ILE A 4 18.44 5.45 3.11
C ILE A 4 17.87 4.85 4.41
N ALA A 5 16.96 3.88 4.29
CA ALA A 5 16.42 3.19 5.45
C ALA A 5 17.56 2.48 6.21
N LEU A 6 17.58 2.60 7.53
CA LEU A 6 18.63 1.97 8.36
C LEU A 6 18.64 0.43 8.23
N GLU A 7 17.49 -0.13 7.87
CA GLU A 7 17.27 -1.56 7.68
C GLU A 7 17.45 -2.02 6.22
N CYS A 8 17.85 -1.11 5.31
CA CYS A 8 18.07 -1.46 3.91
C CYS A 8 19.23 -2.45 3.78
N ASN A 9 18.94 -3.67 3.34
CA ASN A 9 19.92 -4.72 3.12
C ASN A 9 19.66 -5.42 1.78
N GLU A 10 20.52 -5.14 0.80
CA GLU A 10 20.42 -5.70 -0.55
C GLU A 10 20.53 -7.23 -0.57
N GLN A 11 21.40 -7.81 0.28
CA GLN A 11 21.56 -9.27 0.35
C GLN A 11 20.27 -9.95 0.81
N MET A 12 19.60 -9.38 1.82
CA MET A 12 18.31 -9.91 2.30
C MET A 12 17.20 -9.74 1.26
N CYS A 13 17.24 -8.67 0.46
CA CYS A 13 16.31 -8.50 -0.66
C CYS A 13 16.52 -9.55 -1.74
N ASP A 14 17.77 -9.84 -2.12
CA ASP A 14 18.10 -10.83 -3.14
C ASP A 14 17.74 -12.26 -2.68
N GLU A 15 18.07 -12.60 -1.43
CA GLU A 15 17.72 -13.88 -0.82
C GLU A 15 16.20 -14.09 -0.79
N TYR A 16 15.44 -13.05 -0.41
CA TYR A 16 13.98 -13.10 -0.39
C TYR A 16 13.40 -13.30 -1.78
N GLN A 17 13.89 -12.56 -2.78
CA GLN A 17 13.40 -12.68 -4.16
C GLN A 17 13.66 -14.08 -4.73
N LEU A 18 14.83 -14.65 -4.46
CA LEU A 18 15.17 -16.02 -4.87
C LEU A 18 14.22 -17.03 -4.22
N ALA A 19 14.06 -16.97 -2.89
CA ALA A 19 13.17 -17.87 -2.16
C ALA A 19 11.73 -17.83 -2.69
N VAL A 20 11.18 -16.63 -2.89
CA VAL A 20 9.82 -16.47 -3.45
C VAL A 20 9.73 -17.04 -4.87
N SER A 21 10.76 -16.83 -5.70
CA SER A 21 10.77 -17.32 -7.08
C SER A 21 10.89 -18.85 -7.20
N GLU A 22 11.50 -19.50 -6.22
CA GLU A 22 11.63 -20.95 -6.16
C GLU A 22 10.38 -21.63 -5.59
N GLU A 23 9.71 -20.99 -4.62
CA GLU A 23 8.56 -21.57 -3.92
C GLU A 23 7.22 -21.32 -4.62
N PHE A 24 7.04 -20.17 -5.27
CA PHE A 24 5.74 -19.71 -5.74
C PHE A 24 5.72 -19.36 -7.23
N SER A 25 4.61 -19.72 -7.88
CA SER A 25 4.32 -19.22 -9.22
C SER A 25 3.80 -17.79 -9.16
N PRO A 26 4.16 -16.91 -10.13
CA PRO A 26 3.65 -15.53 -10.16
C PRO A 26 2.13 -15.41 -10.12
N SER A 27 1.38 -16.39 -10.65
CA SER A 27 -0.09 -16.39 -10.63
C SER A 27 -0.69 -16.67 -9.25
N GLN A 28 0.10 -17.18 -8.31
CA GLN A 28 -0.34 -17.45 -6.94
C GLN A 28 -0.22 -16.19 -6.06
N LEU A 29 0.64 -15.24 -6.43
CA LEU A 29 1.00 -14.09 -5.61
C LEU A 29 -0.06 -12.98 -5.69
N VAL A 30 -0.36 -12.42 -4.52
CA VAL A 30 -1.30 -11.32 -4.32
C VAL A 30 -0.63 -10.30 -3.41
N PHE A 31 -0.51 -9.07 -3.88
CA PHE A 31 0.19 -7.99 -3.18
C PHE A 31 -0.80 -7.06 -2.48
N VAL A 32 -0.53 -6.76 -1.20
CA VAL A 32 -1.27 -5.79 -0.41
C VAL A 32 -0.30 -4.70 0.04
N ASP A 33 -0.67 -3.44 -0.18
CA ASP A 33 0.14 -2.29 0.22
C ASP A 33 -0.75 -1.12 0.62
N GLU A 34 -0.32 -0.29 1.57
CA GLU A 34 -1.08 0.90 2.01
C GLU A 34 -0.63 2.15 1.26
N SER A 35 -1.58 2.83 0.63
CA SER A 35 -1.35 4.12 -0.01
C SER A 35 -2.18 5.23 0.65
N ALA A 36 -1.54 6.33 1.02
CA ALA A 36 -2.24 7.51 1.54
C ALA A 36 -2.50 8.51 0.40
N CYS A 37 -3.76 8.90 0.21
CA CYS A 37 -4.18 9.92 -0.74
C CYS A 37 -4.85 11.08 -0.01
N SER A 38 -4.35 12.30 -0.23
CA SER A 38 -4.97 13.51 0.31
C SER A 38 -5.68 14.28 -0.79
N ARG A 39 -6.94 14.66 -0.53
CA ARG A 39 -7.69 15.49 -1.47
C ARG A 39 -7.26 16.93 -1.28
N VAL A 40 -6.16 17.31 -1.92
CA VAL A 40 -5.73 18.71 -2.00
C VAL A 40 -6.73 19.46 -2.89
N THR A 41 -7.83 19.91 -2.31
CA THR A 41 -9.02 20.33 -3.08
C THR A 41 -9.01 21.82 -3.47
N LEU A 42 -7.88 22.54 -3.45
CA LEU A 42 -7.86 24.00 -3.72
C LEU A 42 -6.64 24.53 -4.50
N ARG A 43 -5.85 23.68 -5.15
CA ARG A 43 -4.70 24.15 -5.95
C ARG A 43 -5.14 24.40 -7.40
N ARG A 44 -5.15 25.67 -7.83
CA ARG A 44 -5.09 25.98 -9.25
C ARG A 44 -3.67 25.64 -9.74
N PRO A 45 -3.49 24.83 -10.80
CA PRO A 45 -2.16 24.54 -11.33
C PRO A 45 -1.51 25.76 -11.97
N MET A 46 -2.29 26.81 -12.24
CA MET A 46 -1.86 28.04 -12.89
C MET A 46 -2.15 29.25 -12.01
N ALA A 47 -1.20 30.18 -11.98
CA ALA A 47 -1.30 31.48 -11.34
C ALA A 47 -0.89 32.57 -12.34
N TRP A 48 -1.42 33.77 -12.16
CA TRP A 48 -1.12 34.92 -13.03
C TRP A 48 -0.03 35.79 -12.41
N SER A 49 0.89 36.27 -13.24
CA SER A 49 1.90 37.28 -12.92
C SER A 49 2.04 38.25 -14.10
N HIS A 50 2.69 39.40 -13.86
CA HIS A 50 3.05 40.30 -14.95
C HIS A 50 4.00 39.60 -15.93
N SER A 51 3.92 39.95 -17.21
CA SER A 51 4.81 39.42 -18.25
C SER A 51 6.29 39.55 -17.84
N GLY A 52 7.03 38.45 -17.94
CA GLY A 52 8.44 38.39 -17.54
C GLY A 52 8.71 38.17 -16.05
N THR A 53 7.67 38.02 -15.20
CA THR A 53 7.82 37.77 -13.76
C THR A 53 7.25 36.42 -13.34
N ARG A 54 7.85 35.78 -12.32
CA ARG A 54 7.37 34.51 -11.76
C ARG A 54 6.17 34.76 -10.85
N ALA A 55 5.11 33.98 -11.00
CA ALA A 55 4.01 33.99 -10.05
C ALA A 55 4.45 33.39 -8.71
N HIS A 56 4.46 34.19 -7.66
CA HIS A 56 4.75 33.76 -6.29
C HIS A 56 3.45 33.68 -5.49
N ARG A 57 3.26 32.57 -4.77
CA ARG A 57 2.13 32.36 -3.86
C ARG A 57 2.68 31.80 -2.56
N GLN A 58 2.30 32.42 -1.44
CA GLN A 58 2.55 31.89 -0.11
C GLN A 58 1.22 31.43 0.47
N GLU A 59 1.14 30.17 0.90
CA GLU A 59 -0.07 29.60 1.47
C GLU A 59 0.24 28.82 2.73
N HIS A 60 -0.77 28.68 3.58
CA HIS A 60 -0.72 27.77 4.72
C HIS A 60 -0.82 26.33 4.22
N PHE A 61 0.04 25.47 4.75
CA PHE A 61 0.02 24.04 4.48
C PHE A 61 -1.11 23.38 5.28
N VAL A 62 -2.35 23.58 4.82
CA VAL A 62 -3.54 22.98 5.43
C VAL A 62 -3.80 21.64 4.74
N TRP A 63 -3.75 20.57 5.52
CA TRP A 63 -4.10 19.24 5.04
C TRP A 63 -5.62 19.17 4.87
N GLY A 64 -6.06 18.80 3.66
CA GLY A 64 -7.45 18.45 3.41
C GLY A 64 -7.81 17.13 4.09
N LYS A 65 -8.96 16.55 3.73
CA LYS A 65 -9.28 15.19 4.18
C LYS A 65 -8.29 14.18 3.59
N TRP A 66 -7.74 13.34 4.46
CA TRP A 66 -6.84 12.23 4.10
C TRP A 66 -7.64 10.95 3.98
N TYR A 67 -7.24 10.12 3.03
CA TYR A 67 -7.79 8.80 2.81
C TYR A 67 -6.63 7.82 2.80
N SER A 68 -6.70 6.77 3.60
CA SER A 68 -5.88 5.57 3.42
C SER A 68 -6.62 4.66 2.44
N VAL A 69 -5.87 4.14 1.48
CA VAL A 69 -6.33 3.28 0.40
C VAL A 69 -5.54 1.99 0.49
N LEU A 70 -6.22 0.86 0.60
CA LEU A 70 -5.60 -0.46 0.73
C LEU A 70 -6.05 -1.34 -0.44
N PRO A 71 -5.35 -1.28 -1.58
CA PRO A 71 -5.58 -2.19 -2.69
C PRO A 71 -4.94 -3.55 -2.44
N THR A 72 -5.61 -4.59 -2.93
CA THR A 72 -5.04 -5.92 -3.12
C THR A 72 -4.99 -6.23 -4.61
N ILE A 73 -3.79 -6.49 -5.13
CA ILE A 73 -3.52 -6.60 -6.57
C ILE A 73 -2.87 -7.94 -6.87
N SER A 74 -3.36 -8.62 -7.91
CA SER A 74 -2.74 -9.79 -8.52
C SER A 74 -2.47 -9.57 -10.01
N LEU A 75 -1.98 -10.60 -10.70
CA LEU A 75 -1.77 -10.53 -12.16
C LEU A 75 -3.07 -10.30 -12.96
N ASP A 76 -4.22 -10.66 -12.38
CA ASP A 76 -5.53 -10.50 -13.03
C ASP A 76 -6.17 -9.12 -12.74
N GLY A 77 -5.55 -8.30 -11.87
CA GLY A 77 -6.02 -6.97 -11.49
C GLY A 77 -6.27 -6.81 -10.00
N ILE A 78 -7.23 -5.95 -9.64
CA ILE A 78 -7.56 -5.64 -8.24
C ILE A 78 -8.57 -6.67 -7.72
N LEU A 79 -8.19 -7.43 -6.69
CA LEU A 79 -9.03 -8.42 -6.02
C LEU A 79 -9.92 -7.79 -4.94
N HIS A 80 -9.37 -6.83 -4.21
CA HIS A 80 -10.08 -6.11 -3.16
C HIS A 80 -9.52 -4.70 -3.03
N LEU A 81 -10.37 -3.77 -2.60
CA LEU A 81 -10.01 -2.37 -2.40
C LEU A 81 -10.82 -1.83 -1.24
N ASP A 82 -10.13 -1.33 -0.23
CA ASP A 82 -10.75 -0.63 0.89
C ASP A 82 -10.22 0.81 0.98
N ILE A 83 -11.10 1.72 1.39
CA ILE A 83 -10.79 3.15 1.50
C ILE A 83 -11.43 3.69 2.77
N GLN A 84 -10.61 4.23 3.66
CA GLN A 84 -11.05 4.86 4.90
C GLN A 84 -10.41 6.23 5.08
N ASP A 85 -11.04 7.09 5.88
CA ASP A 85 -10.56 8.46 6.16
C ASP A 85 -9.70 8.56 7.43
N CYS A 86 -9.21 7.42 7.89
CA CYS A 86 -8.29 7.27 9.02
C CYS A 86 -7.16 6.28 8.66
N ALA A 87 -6.10 6.27 9.46
CA ALA A 87 -5.00 5.32 9.26
C ALA A 87 -5.43 3.89 9.61
N TYR A 88 -4.84 2.89 8.94
CA TYR A 88 -5.11 1.50 9.28
C TYR A 88 -4.54 1.14 10.65
N THR A 89 -5.39 0.52 11.47
CA THR A 89 -5.03 -0.15 12.71
C THR A 89 -4.91 -1.65 12.46
N ALA A 90 -4.30 -2.39 13.39
CA ALA A 90 -4.29 -3.85 13.33
C ALA A 90 -5.72 -4.43 13.22
N VAL A 91 -6.70 -3.85 13.92
CA VAL A 91 -8.09 -4.33 13.90
C VAL A 91 -8.74 -4.11 12.53
N SER A 92 -8.65 -2.90 11.98
CA SER A 92 -9.20 -2.61 10.64
C SER A 92 -8.48 -3.40 9.55
N PHE A 93 -7.18 -3.65 9.70
CA PHE A 93 -6.41 -4.48 8.78
C PHE A 93 -6.83 -5.95 8.84
N ASN A 94 -7.05 -6.51 10.03
CA ASN A 94 -7.55 -7.88 10.17
C ASN A 94 -8.93 -8.05 9.52
N GLN A 95 -9.82 -7.06 9.68
CA GLN A 95 -11.14 -7.05 9.02
C GLN A 95 -11.00 -7.01 7.49
N PHE A 96 -10.06 -6.22 6.98
CA PHE A 96 -9.75 -6.20 5.55
C PHE A 96 -9.29 -7.57 5.04
N ILE A 97 -8.37 -8.23 5.76
CA ILE A 97 -7.90 -9.56 5.37
C ILE A 97 -9.02 -10.60 5.42
N ASP A 98 -9.90 -10.54 6.42
CA ASP A 98 -11.04 -11.45 6.52
C ASP A 98 -11.93 -11.37 5.27
N VAL A 99 -12.21 -10.15 4.81
CA VAL A 99 -12.98 -9.93 3.58
C VAL A 99 -12.18 -10.37 2.35
N LEU A 100 -10.88 -10.03 2.27
CA LEU A 100 -10.00 -10.39 1.16
C LEU A 100 -9.94 -11.91 0.95
N LEU A 101 -9.85 -12.70 2.02
CA LEU A 101 -9.74 -14.16 1.93
C LEU A 101 -10.95 -14.80 1.23
N ASN A 102 -12.13 -14.17 1.25
CA ASN A 102 -13.30 -14.64 0.50
C ASN A 102 -13.14 -14.50 -1.03
N ASN A 103 -12.23 -13.61 -1.48
CA ASN A 103 -11.92 -13.36 -2.88
C ASN A 103 -10.64 -14.08 -3.34
N MET A 104 -10.00 -14.83 -2.45
CA MET A 104 -8.79 -15.61 -2.72
C MET A 104 -9.11 -17.09 -2.88
N ASN A 105 -8.19 -17.83 -3.50
CA ASN A 105 -8.33 -19.27 -3.65
C ASN A 105 -7.44 -20.02 -2.65
N PRO A 106 -7.78 -21.26 -2.29
CA PRO A 106 -6.92 -22.09 -1.46
C PRO A 106 -5.59 -22.39 -2.16
N PHE A 107 -4.49 -22.37 -1.40
CA PHE A 107 -3.18 -22.78 -1.90
C PHE A 107 -3.22 -24.24 -2.39
N PRO A 108 -2.64 -24.58 -3.57
CA PRO A 108 -1.74 -23.79 -4.43
C PRO A 108 -2.39 -23.17 -5.68
N GLN A 109 -3.67 -22.81 -5.64
CA GLN A 109 -4.36 -22.21 -6.80
C GLN A 109 -3.88 -20.78 -7.08
N ASN A 110 -4.32 -20.18 -8.19
CA ASN A 110 -4.03 -18.77 -8.47
C ASN A 110 -4.58 -17.87 -7.36
N ASN A 111 -3.95 -16.73 -7.09
CA ASN A 111 -4.37 -15.77 -6.06
C ASN A 111 -4.51 -16.42 -4.67
N SER A 112 -3.52 -17.18 -4.22
CA SER A 112 -3.55 -17.95 -2.96
C SER A 112 -2.48 -17.54 -1.94
N VAL A 113 -1.54 -16.68 -2.30
CA VAL A 113 -0.41 -16.28 -1.44
C VAL A 113 -0.42 -14.77 -1.28
N ILE A 114 -0.57 -14.30 -0.04
CA ILE A 114 -0.56 -12.87 0.27
C ILE A 114 0.87 -12.43 0.55
N VAL A 115 1.31 -11.38 -0.12
CA VAL A 115 2.58 -10.69 0.08
C VAL A 115 2.30 -9.30 0.64
N MET A 116 2.91 -8.98 1.78
CA MET A 116 2.76 -7.73 2.51
C MET A 116 4.13 -7.24 2.96
N ASP A 117 4.23 -5.95 3.30
CA ASP A 117 5.44 -5.41 3.90
C ASP A 117 5.63 -5.90 5.36
N ASN A 118 6.75 -5.54 5.96
CA ASN A 118 7.13 -6.00 7.30
C ASN A 118 6.68 -5.04 8.44
N VAL A 119 5.56 -4.35 8.28
CA VAL A 119 5.08 -3.38 9.29
C VAL A 119 4.43 -4.09 10.48
N SER A 120 4.49 -3.45 11.65
CA SER A 120 3.96 -3.99 12.91
C SER A 120 2.46 -4.29 12.89
N ILE A 121 1.67 -3.57 12.09
CA ILE A 121 0.23 -3.79 11.96
C ILE A 121 -0.09 -5.16 11.32
N HIS A 122 0.82 -5.72 10.52
CA HIS A 122 0.70 -7.05 9.91
C HIS A 122 1.22 -8.18 10.81
N LYS A 123 1.58 -7.89 12.06
CA LYS A 123 2.11 -8.89 13.00
C LYS A 123 1.14 -9.22 14.14
N SER A 124 -0.14 -8.86 13.98
CA SER A 124 -1.17 -9.13 14.97
C SER A 124 -1.33 -10.65 15.19
N PRO A 125 -1.55 -11.12 16.43
CA PRO A 125 -1.81 -12.53 16.70
C PRO A 125 -3.02 -13.05 15.95
N GLU A 126 -4.06 -12.23 15.78
CA GLU A 126 -5.29 -12.60 15.09
C GLU A 126 -5.03 -12.87 13.61
N LEU A 127 -4.25 -12.03 12.93
CA LEU A 127 -3.89 -12.23 11.53
C LEU A 127 -3.17 -13.57 11.33
N LYS A 128 -2.25 -13.93 12.24
CA LYS A 128 -1.53 -15.21 12.18
C LYS A 128 -2.42 -16.45 12.33
N HIS A 129 -3.63 -16.32 12.87
CA HIS A 129 -4.58 -17.43 12.92
C HIS A 129 -5.44 -17.51 11.65
N MET A 130 -5.50 -16.44 10.87
CA MET A 130 -6.31 -16.36 9.65
C MET A 130 -5.58 -16.87 8.41
N ILE A 131 -4.25 -16.71 8.36
CA ILE A 131 -3.39 -17.05 7.21
C ILE A 131 -2.29 -18.04 7.56
#